data_AF-A0A645DB08-F1
#
_entry.id   AF-A0A645DB08-F1
#
_cell.length_a   1.000
_cell.length_b   1.000
_cell.length_c   1.000
_cell.angle_alpha   90.00
_cell.angle_beta   90.00
_cell.angle_gamma   90.00
#
_symmetry.space_group_name_H-M   'P 1'
#
loop_
_entity.id
_entity.type
_entity.pdbx_description
1 polymer ?
#
loop_
_entity_poly.entity_id
_entity_poly.type
_entity_poly.pdbx_seq_one_letter_code
_entity_poly.pdbx_strand_id
1 'polypeptide(L)'
;MPLNDTFTYMLADAQGNCAVVETVADKGLGYKAVRRPVNGYLSSFNHFQSQQLQTMFPKRKNFSHWREEAVDTLFRKDQVSRDDLLHLLKTKIPEGLCYHDYNGYFGTLRSMLFDVSASKLYVCFGSPQLHPYFEADWHTPLGVNSTMVDYIEETAPQEFWKTVKGF
;
A
#
# COMPACT_ATOMS: atom_id res chain seq x y z
N MET A 1 3.36 26.32 -12.92
CA MET A 1 3.22 25.71 -11.58
C MET A 1 4.15 24.50 -11.55
N PRO A 2 5.28 24.49 -10.83
CA PRO A 2 6.06 23.26 -10.73
C PRO A 2 5.23 22.26 -9.93
N LEU A 3 4.81 21.17 -10.58
CA LEU A 3 4.23 20.01 -9.93
C LEU A 3 5.35 19.33 -9.15
N ASN A 4 5.17 19.16 -7.84
CA ASN A 4 5.99 18.22 -7.09
C ASN A 4 5.32 16.86 -7.25
N ASP A 5 5.82 16.07 -8.19
CA ASP A 5 5.31 14.74 -8.48
C ASP A 5 6.15 13.71 -7.74
N THR A 6 5.49 12.93 -6.88
CA THR A 6 6.09 11.81 -6.16
C THR A 6 5.38 10.53 -6.56
N PHE A 7 6.12 9.58 -7.11
CA PHE A 7 5.60 8.25 -7.46
C PHE A 7 6.45 7.17 -6.83
N THR A 8 5.80 6.09 -6.40
CA THR A 8 6.48 4.87 -6.00
C THR A 8 5.92 3.69 -6.76
N TYR A 9 6.81 2.88 -7.32
CA TYR A 9 6.49 1.70 -8.10
C TYR A 9 6.97 0.47 -7.34
N MET A 10 6.06 -0.49 -7.13
CA MET A 10 6.41 -1.81 -6.61
C MET A 10 6.41 -2.80 -7.77
N LEU A 11 7.50 -3.55 -7.90
CA LEU A 11 7.72 -4.51 -8.97
C LEU A 11 8.00 -5.88 -8.34
N ALA A 12 7.36 -6.92 -8.86
CA ALA A 12 7.61 -8.31 -8.49
C ALA A 12 7.40 -9.22 -9.70
N ASP A 13 8.11 -10.35 -9.74
CA ASP A 13 7.93 -11.38 -10.76
C ASP A 13 7.76 -12.79 -10.17
N ALA A 14 7.38 -13.74 -11.03
CA ALA A 14 7.15 -15.14 -10.66
C ALA A 14 8.43 -15.89 -10.22
N GLN A 15 9.62 -15.33 -10.45
CA GLN A 15 10.89 -15.90 -10.01
C GLN A 15 11.27 -15.43 -8.59
N GLY A 16 10.44 -14.61 -7.97
CA GLY A 16 10.66 -14.07 -6.63
C GLY A 16 11.55 -12.81 -6.62
N ASN A 17 11.86 -12.23 -7.79
CA ASN A 17 12.54 -10.94 -7.80
C ASN A 17 11.55 -9.84 -7.45
N CYS A 18 11.97 -8.88 -6.63
CA CYS A 18 11.19 -7.68 -6.37
C CYS A 18 12.07 -6.43 -6.20
N ALA A 19 11.46 -5.27 -6.45
CA ALA A 19 12.07 -3.97 -6.23
C ALA A 19 11.01 -2.92 -5.93
N VAL A 20 11.39 -1.90 -5.16
CA VAL A 20 10.60 -0.67 -5.00
C VAL A 20 11.41 0.49 -5.58
N VAL A 21 10.79 1.25 -6.48
CA VAL A 21 11.39 2.44 -7.11
C VAL A 21 10.66 3.67 -6.62
N GLU A 22 11.35 4.51 -5.86
CA GLU A 22 10.85 5.78 -5.36
C GLU A 22 11.35 6.90 -6.27
N THR A 23 10.47 7.79 -6.69
CA THR A 23 10.79 8.92 -7.58
C THR A 23 10.15 10.20 -7.06
N VAL A 24 10.86 11.32 -7.21
CA VAL A 24 10.35 12.64 -6.84
C VAL A 24 10.93 13.73 -7.72
N ALA A 25 10.08 14.66 -8.15
CA ALA A 25 10.49 15.89 -8.81
C ALA A 25 10.34 17.06 -7.83
N ASP A 26 11.44 17.66 -7.38
CA ASP A 26 11.43 18.84 -6.51
C ASP A 26 12.26 19.98 -7.13
N LYS A 27 11.68 21.17 -7.21
CA LYS A 27 12.31 22.40 -7.73
C LYS A 27 12.98 22.23 -9.11
N GLY A 28 12.37 21.44 -9.99
CA GLY A 28 12.88 21.19 -11.35
C GLY A 28 13.99 20.14 -11.42
N LEU A 29 14.32 19.48 -10.30
CA LEU A 29 15.25 18.34 -10.26
C LEU A 29 14.49 17.04 -10.01
N GLY A 30 14.88 15.99 -10.72
CA GLY A 30 14.35 14.64 -10.54
C GLY A 30 15.30 13.77 -9.71
N TYR A 31 14.76 13.09 -8.70
CA TYR A 31 15.47 12.14 -7.86
C TYR A 31 14.82 10.77 -7.99
N LYS A 32 15.64 9.72 -7.91
CA LYS A 32 15.17 8.34 -7.86
C LYS A 32 16.00 7.52 -6.89
N ALA A 33 15.37 6.56 -6.24
CA ALA A 33 16.04 5.53 -5.45
C ALA A 33 15.41 4.17 -5.74
N VAL A 34 16.23 3.13 -5.79
CA VAL A 34 15.79 1.75 -5.98
C VAL A 34 16.12 0.97 -4.72
N ARG A 35 15.10 0.39 -4.10
CA ARG A 35 15.23 -0.54 -2.97
C ARG A 35 15.03 -1.96 -3.45
N ARG A 36 15.87 -2.86 -2.93
CA ARG A 36 15.80 -4.31 -3.12
C ARG A 36 15.67 -4.96 -1.73
N PRO A 37 14.99 -6.11 -1.59
CA PRO A 37 14.82 -6.74 -0.29
C PRO A 37 16.19 -7.14 0.28
N VAL A 38 16.44 -6.80 1.53
CA VAL A 38 17.59 -7.32 2.29
C VAL A 38 17.15 -8.50 3.17
N ASN A 39 15.96 -8.42 3.76
CA ASN A 39 15.42 -9.39 4.72
C ASN A 39 14.08 -10.00 4.26
N GLY A 40 13.99 -10.42 2.99
CA GLY A 40 12.88 -11.25 2.50
C GLY A 40 11.58 -10.53 2.10
N TYR A 41 11.39 -9.25 2.42
CA TYR A 41 10.26 -8.46 1.90
C TYR A 41 10.64 -7.00 1.61
N LEU A 42 9.75 -6.33 0.87
CA LEU A 42 9.75 -4.88 0.67
C LEU A 42 8.35 -4.34 0.92
N SER A 43 8.28 -3.16 1.52
CA SER A 43 7.05 -2.39 1.73
C SER A 43 7.18 -1.00 1.12
N SER A 44 6.05 -0.33 0.92
CA SER A 44 5.97 1.05 0.43
C SER A 44 4.70 1.73 0.91
N PHE A 45 4.80 3.01 1.27
CA PHE A 45 3.68 3.80 1.80
C PHE A 45 3.67 5.21 1.19
N ASN A 46 2.94 6.16 1.79
CA ASN A 46 2.87 7.56 1.33
C ASN A 46 4.04 8.41 1.88
N HIS A 47 5.20 7.80 2.04
CA HIS A 47 6.44 8.47 2.44
C HIS A 47 7.64 7.67 1.92
N PHE A 48 8.79 8.32 1.73
CA PHE A 48 10.00 7.65 1.26
C PHE A 48 10.56 6.71 2.31
N GLN A 49 11.11 5.58 1.87
CA GLN A 49 11.79 4.61 2.73
C GLN A 49 13.25 4.38 2.31
N SER A 50 13.69 4.91 1.16
CA SER A 50 15.11 4.96 0.84
C SER A 50 15.84 5.99 1.69
N GLN A 51 17.00 5.62 2.24
CA GLN A 51 17.81 6.50 3.09
C GLN A 51 18.13 7.84 2.41
N GLN A 52 18.45 7.81 1.11
CA GLN A 52 18.74 9.00 0.31
C GLN A 52 17.54 9.96 0.28
N LEU A 53 16.35 9.48 -0.10
CA LEU A 53 15.17 10.33 -0.23
C LEU A 53 14.58 10.70 1.13
N GLN A 54 14.66 9.84 2.14
CA GLN A 54 14.27 10.18 3.51
C GLN A 54 15.12 11.32 4.08
N THR A 55 16.43 11.33 3.80
CA THR A 55 17.31 12.42 4.26
C THR A 55 16.91 13.77 3.64
N MET A 56 16.52 13.77 2.35
CA MET A 56 16.10 14.99 1.65
C MET A 56 14.65 15.40 1.99
N PHE A 57 13.77 14.42 2.21
CA PHE A 57 12.34 14.60 2.41
C PHE A 57 11.87 13.86 3.67
N PRO A 58 12.26 14.30 4.87
CA PRO A 58 12.10 13.54 6.12
C PRO A 58 10.70 13.57 6.72
N LYS A 59 9.71 14.18 6.06
CA LYS A 59 8.37 14.35 6.62
C LYS A 59 7.48 13.18 6.21
N ARG A 60 6.74 12.63 7.16
CA ARG A 60 5.67 11.64 6.89
C ARG A 60 4.41 11.96 7.68
N LYS A 61 3.28 11.42 7.23
CA LYS A 61 2.00 11.46 7.96
C LYS A 61 1.89 10.27 8.91
N ASN A 62 1.20 10.44 10.04
CA ASN A 62 1.00 9.37 11.01
C ASN A 62 0.35 8.13 10.42
N PHE A 63 -0.72 8.27 9.63
CA PHE A 63 -1.34 7.11 8.95
C PHE A 63 -0.38 6.34 8.03
N SER A 64 0.65 7.00 7.51
CA SER A 64 1.67 6.39 6.65
C SER A 64 2.64 5.57 7.48
N HIS A 65 2.98 6.07 8.67
CA HIS A 65 3.83 5.40 9.62
C HIS A 65 3.12 4.21 10.31
N TRP A 66 1.88 4.37 10.75
CA TRP A 66 1.13 3.28 11.39
C TRP A 66 0.96 2.07 10.47
N ARG A 67 0.72 2.29 9.18
CA ARG A 67 0.67 1.21 8.19
C ARG A 67 2.01 0.52 7.97
N GLU A 68 3.11 1.27 8.06
CA GLU A 68 4.45 0.72 8.06
C GLU A 68 4.66 -0.20 9.27
N GLU A 69 4.32 0.27 10.46
CA GLU A 69 4.42 -0.53 11.69
C GLU A 69 3.54 -1.78 11.66
N ALA A 70 2.33 -1.70 11.09
CA ALA A 70 1.44 -2.84 10.92
C ALA A 70 2.04 -3.92 9.99
N VAL A 71 2.60 -3.50 8.86
CA VAL A 71 3.29 -4.41 7.92
C VAL A 71 4.51 -5.02 8.60
N ASP A 72 5.36 -4.21 9.22
CA ASP A 72 6.56 -4.70 9.90
C ASP A 72 6.23 -5.67 11.04
N THR A 73 5.14 -5.43 11.76
CA THR A 73 4.65 -6.34 12.79
C THR A 73 4.25 -7.69 12.22
N LEU A 74 3.56 -7.71 11.06
CA LEU A 74 3.20 -8.97 10.40
C LEU A 74 4.45 -9.75 9.96
N PHE A 75 5.41 -9.07 9.35
CA PHE A 75 6.63 -9.70 8.82
C PHE A 75 7.70 -10.02 9.87
N ARG A 76 7.43 -9.78 11.16
CA ARG A 76 8.19 -10.40 12.26
C ARG A 76 7.88 -11.89 12.44
N LYS A 77 6.78 -12.39 11.85
CA LYS A 77 6.48 -13.83 11.80
C LYS A 77 7.48 -14.54 10.88
N ASP A 78 7.88 -15.76 11.23
CA ASP A 78 8.78 -16.58 10.41
C ASP A 78 8.19 -16.91 9.03
N GLN A 79 6.86 -17.10 8.97
CA GLN A 79 6.13 -17.35 7.73
C GLN A 79 4.85 -16.50 7.73
N VAL A 80 4.61 -15.84 6.59
CA VAL A 80 3.41 -15.05 6.34
C VAL A 80 2.56 -15.77 5.31
N SER A 81 1.35 -16.15 5.69
CA SER A 81 0.41 -16.83 4.80
C SER A 81 -0.39 -15.85 3.94
N ARG A 82 -1.06 -16.35 2.90
CA ARG A 82 -2.04 -15.58 2.12
C ARG A 82 -3.12 -14.98 3.02
N ASP A 83 -3.63 -15.76 3.96
CA ASP A 83 -4.73 -15.34 4.83
C ASP A 83 -4.26 -14.26 5.83
N ASP A 84 -2.99 -14.29 6.25
CA ASP A 84 -2.39 -13.20 7.02
C ASP A 84 -2.36 -11.89 6.22
N LEU A 85 -1.98 -11.94 4.94
CA LEU A 85 -1.93 -10.77 4.06
C LEU A 85 -3.34 -10.20 3.82
N LEU A 86 -4.32 -11.07 3.53
CA LEU A 86 -5.71 -10.66 3.36
C LEU A 86 -6.29 -10.09 4.67
N HIS A 87 -5.92 -10.66 5.82
CA HIS A 87 -6.30 -10.12 7.12
C HIS A 87 -5.72 -8.73 7.33
N LEU A 88 -4.42 -8.52 7.07
CA LEU A 88 -3.77 -7.21 7.17
C LEU A 88 -4.45 -6.15 6.28
N LEU A 89 -4.80 -6.53 5.05
CA LEU A 89 -5.50 -5.66 4.09
C LEU A 89 -6.92 -5.31 4.56
N LYS A 90 -7.57 -6.19 5.33
CA LYS A 90 -8.91 -6.00 5.90
C LYS A 90 -8.90 -5.21 7.21
N THR A 91 -7.86 -5.37 8.02
CA THR A 91 -7.76 -4.74 9.34
C THR A 91 -7.59 -3.23 9.21
N LYS A 92 -8.22 -2.49 10.12
CA LYS A 92 -8.18 -1.03 10.11
C LYS A 92 -6.85 -0.50 10.59
N ILE A 93 -6.47 0.69 10.12
CA ILE A 93 -5.39 1.48 10.72
C ILE A 93 -5.78 1.81 12.19
N PRO A 94 -4.86 1.69 13.17
CA PRO A 94 -3.41 1.50 12.99
C PRO A 94 -2.92 0.05 12.85
N GLU A 95 -3.71 -0.98 13.17
CA GLU A 95 -3.25 -2.38 13.16
C GLU A 95 -3.21 -3.04 11.76
N GLY A 96 -3.73 -2.37 10.74
CA GLY A 96 -3.76 -2.84 9.37
C GLY A 96 -3.75 -1.71 8.36
N LEU A 97 -4.33 -1.95 7.17
CA LEU A 97 -4.21 -1.06 6.02
C LEU A 97 -5.54 -0.43 5.57
N CYS A 98 -6.68 -0.92 6.07
CA CYS A 98 -8.00 -0.45 5.67
C CYS A 98 -8.40 0.84 6.43
N TYR A 99 -9.08 1.75 5.75
CA TYR A 99 -9.67 2.94 6.35
C TYR A 99 -10.82 3.50 5.53
N HIS A 100 -11.65 4.35 6.14
CA HIS A 100 -12.98 4.72 5.63
C HIS A 100 -13.27 6.23 5.66
N ASP A 101 -12.23 7.08 5.63
CA ASP A 101 -12.41 8.54 5.57
C ASP A 101 -12.53 9.00 4.11
N TYR A 102 -13.65 8.72 3.47
CA TYR A 102 -13.86 9.02 2.06
C TYR A 102 -14.00 10.53 1.83
N ASN A 103 -14.67 11.26 2.72
CA ASN A 103 -14.76 12.73 2.61
C ASN A 103 -13.41 13.41 2.85
N GLY A 104 -12.53 12.82 3.68
CA GLY A 104 -11.14 13.23 3.87
C GLY A 104 -10.17 12.73 2.80
N TYR A 105 -10.67 12.08 1.73
CA TYR A 105 -9.87 11.52 0.63
C TYR A 105 -8.89 10.40 1.06
N PHE A 106 -9.23 9.65 2.11
CA PHE A 106 -8.49 8.50 2.64
C PHE A 106 -9.36 7.25 2.83
N GLY A 107 -10.37 7.07 1.99
CA GLY A 107 -11.18 5.87 1.99
C GLY A 107 -10.60 4.76 1.11
N THR A 108 -10.64 3.51 1.59
CA THR A 108 -10.19 2.34 0.84
C THR A 108 -11.21 2.01 -0.25
N LEU A 109 -10.82 2.19 -1.52
CA LEU A 109 -11.67 1.95 -2.68
C LEU A 109 -11.55 0.53 -3.24
N ARG A 110 -10.41 -0.12 -3.00
CA ARG A 110 -10.14 -1.51 -3.39
C ARG A 110 -8.95 -2.05 -2.62
N SER A 111 -8.88 -3.37 -2.54
CA SER A 111 -7.72 -4.10 -2.02
C SER A 111 -7.37 -5.24 -2.96
N MET A 112 -6.08 -5.53 -3.11
CA MET A 112 -5.60 -6.54 -4.06
C MET A 112 -4.43 -7.32 -3.46
N LEU A 113 -4.41 -8.62 -3.75
CA LEU A 113 -3.29 -9.51 -3.50
C LEU A 113 -2.94 -10.23 -4.81
N PHE A 114 -1.71 -10.06 -5.28
CA PHE A 114 -1.17 -10.75 -6.44
C PHE A 114 -0.32 -11.91 -5.98
N ASP A 115 -0.75 -13.15 -6.26
CA ASP A 115 0.10 -14.32 -6.18
C ASP A 115 0.80 -14.48 -7.53
N VAL A 116 1.97 -13.87 -7.65
CA VAL A 116 2.76 -13.87 -8.89
C VAL A 116 3.29 -15.25 -9.25
N SER A 117 3.46 -16.14 -8.25
CA SER A 117 3.93 -17.51 -8.48
C SER A 117 2.85 -18.39 -9.10
N ALA A 118 1.60 -18.20 -8.67
CA ALA A 118 0.43 -18.91 -9.21
C ALA A 118 -0.25 -18.15 -10.36
N SER A 119 0.21 -16.94 -10.70
CA SER A 119 -0.46 -16.03 -11.63
C SER A 119 -1.94 -15.77 -11.28
N LYS A 120 -2.21 -15.55 -9.99
CA LYS A 120 -3.55 -15.28 -9.47
C LYS A 120 -3.68 -13.88 -8.88
N LEU A 121 -4.85 -13.29 -9.04
CA LEU A 121 -5.25 -12.02 -8.44
C LEU A 121 -6.45 -12.28 -7.53
N TYR A 122 -6.33 -11.85 -6.28
CA TYR A 122 -7.46 -11.69 -5.37
C TYR A 122 -7.76 -10.21 -5.26
N VAL A 123 -8.96 -9.78 -5.67
CA VAL A 123 -9.37 -8.38 -5.68
C VAL A 123 -10.67 -8.19 -4.91
N CYS A 124 -10.68 -7.22 -4.00
CA CYS A 124 -11.88 -6.73 -3.34
C CYS A 124 -12.18 -5.32 -3.88
N PHE A 125 -13.40 -5.12 -4.39
CA PHE A 125 -13.89 -3.79 -4.77
C PHE A 125 -14.62 -3.18 -3.57
N GLY A 126 -14.34 -1.91 -3.26
CA GLY A 126 -14.78 -1.28 -2.02
C GLY A 126 -13.92 -1.70 -0.82
N SER A 127 -14.47 -1.52 0.38
CA SER A 127 -13.79 -1.90 1.61
C SER A 127 -13.74 -3.42 1.79
N PRO A 128 -12.55 -4.01 2.06
CA PRO A 128 -12.41 -5.43 2.41
C PRO A 128 -13.04 -5.80 3.77
N GLN A 129 -13.50 -4.81 4.56
CA GLN A 129 -14.31 -5.08 5.75
C GLN A 129 -15.76 -5.44 5.42
N LEU A 130 -16.25 -4.98 4.26
CA LEU A 130 -17.65 -5.05 3.86
C LEU A 130 -17.89 -5.99 2.68
N HIS A 131 -16.89 -6.23 1.84
CA HIS A 131 -17.04 -6.95 0.58
C HIS A 131 -16.14 -8.19 0.51
N PRO A 132 -16.55 -9.22 -0.25
CA PRO A 132 -15.73 -10.39 -0.50
C PRO A 132 -14.59 -10.09 -1.49
N TYR A 133 -13.57 -10.94 -1.46
CA TYR A 133 -12.56 -11.00 -2.53
C TYR A 133 -13.06 -11.86 -3.68
N PHE A 134 -12.84 -11.38 -4.89
CA PHE A 134 -12.98 -12.11 -6.15
C PHE A 134 -11.62 -12.66 -6.57
N GLU A 135 -11.58 -13.88 -7.06
CA GLU A 135 -10.38 -14.49 -7.63
C GLU A 135 -10.42 -14.39 -9.15
N ALA A 136 -9.29 -14.03 -9.75
CA ALA A 136 -9.08 -13.98 -11.19
C ALA A 136 -7.69 -14.51 -11.55
N ASP A 137 -7.58 -15.06 -12.75
CA ASP A 137 -6.35 -15.58 -13.36
C ASP A 137 -6.36 -15.32 -14.88
N TRP A 138 -5.36 -15.84 -15.60
CA TRP A 138 -5.27 -15.71 -17.06
C TRP A 138 -6.38 -16.42 -17.85
N HIS A 139 -7.12 -17.34 -17.22
CA HIS A 139 -8.23 -18.07 -17.85
C HIS A 139 -9.59 -17.45 -17.54
N THR A 140 -9.64 -16.47 -16.65
CA THR A 140 -10.85 -15.74 -16.30
C THR A 140 -11.39 -15.03 -17.55
N PRO A 141 -12.68 -15.21 -17.89
CA PRO A 141 -13.24 -14.63 -19.11
C PRO A 141 -13.07 -13.11 -19.18
N LEU A 142 -12.64 -12.64 -20.34
CA LEU A 142 -12.55 -11.21 -20.62
C LEU A 142 -13.96 -10.60 -20.68
N GLY A 143 -14.13 -9.44 -20.07
CA GLY A 143 -15.39 -8.72 -20.07
C GLY A 143 -15.38 -7.49 -19.19
N VAL A 144 -16.51 -6.77 -19.18
CA VAL A 144 -16.77 -5.66 -18.27
C VAL A 144 -17.89 -6.08 -17.35
N ASN A 145 -17.62 -6.04 -16.05
CA ASN A 145 -18.62 -6.28 -15.02
C ASN A 145 -18.70 -5.03 -14.14
N SER A 146 -19.91 -4.76 -13.64
CA SER A 146 -20.15 -3.72 -12.65
C SER A 146 -20.62 -4.37 -11.37
N THR A 147 -20.10 -3.93 -10.23
CA THR A 147 -20.58 -4.32 -8.91
C THR A 147 -20.92 -3.09 -8.12
N MET A 148 -22.05 -3.14 -7.41
CA MET A 148 -22.33 -2.14 -6.38
C MET A 148 -21.42 -2.42 -5.19
N VAL A 149 -20.91 -1.34 -4.60
CA VAL A 149 -20.10 -1.41 -3.38
C VAL A 149 -20.73 -0.49 -2.35
N ASP A 150 -20.96 -1.03 -1.17
CA ASP A 150 -21.36 -0.24 -0.02
C ASP A 150 -20.14 0.52 0.52
N TYR A 151 -20.39 1.64 1.18
CA TYR A 151 -19.35 2.32 1.94
C TYR A 151 -19.92 2.81 3.26
N ILE A 152 -19.06 2.81 4.27
CA ILE A 152 -19.31 3.43 5.57
C ILE A 152 -18.33 4.58 5.66
N GLU A 153 -18.82 5.78 5.99
CA GLU A 153 -17.97 6.94 6.19
C GLU A 153 -17.48 7.01 7.64
N GLU A 154 -16.21 7.36 7.81
CA GLU A 154 -15.62 7.62 9.12
C GLU A 154 -14.76 8.88 9.05
N THR A 155 -14.84 9.77 10.03
CA THR A 155 -13.93 10.91 10.09
C THR A 155 -12.63 10.51 10.76
N ALA A 156 -11.50 10.64 10.06
CA ALA A 156 -10.20 10.41 10.66
C ALA A 156 -9.92 11.44 11.77
N PRO A 157 -9.36 11.04 12.91
CA PRO A 157 -8.99 11.97 13.96
C PRO A 157 -7.84 12.88 13.51
N GLN A 158 -7.71 14.07 14.10
CA GLN A 158 -6.66 15.03 13.73
C GLN A 158 -5.23 14.42 13.78
N GLU A 159 -4.97 13.53 14.75
CA GLU A 159 -3.68 12.88 14.89
C GLU A 159 -3.33 12.01 13.67
N PHE A 160 -4.33 11.45 12.96
CA PHE A 160 -4.13 10.68 11.72
C PHE A 160 -3.39 11.50 10.65
N TRP A 161 -3.76 12.78 10.52
CA TRP A 161 -3.29 13.72 9.50
C TRP A 161 -2.04 14.50 9.90
N LYS A 162 -1.57 14.34 11.14
CA LYS A 162 -0.42 15.06 11.65
C LYS A 162 0.84 14.65 10.92
N THR A 163 1.71 15.64 10.71
CA THR A 163 3.01 15.43 10.10
C THR A 163 4.04 15.22 11.20
N VAL A 164 4.79 14.13 11.11
CA VAL A 164 5.92 13.83 11.99
C VAL A 164 7.21 13.85 11.18
N LYS A 165 8.33 14.17 11.83
CA LYS A 165 9.65 13.97 11.22
C LYS A 165 10.03 12.50 11.41
N GLY A 166 10.42 11.85 10.32
CA GLY A 166 11.02 10.52 10.36
C GLY A 166 12.41 10.59 11.01
N PHE A 167 12.76 9.51 11.70
CA PHE A 167 14.10 9.20 12.18
C PHE A 167 14.45 7.82 11.64
#